data_AF-A0A937QVV5-F1
#
_entry.id   AF-A0A937QVV5-F1
#
_cell.length_a   1.000
_cell.length_b   1.000
_cell.length_c   1.000
_cell.angle_alpha   90.00
_cell.angle_beta   90.00
_cell.angle_gamma   90.00
#
_symmetry.space_group_name_H-M   'P 1'
#
loop_
_entity.id
_entity.type
_entity.pdbx_description
1 polymer ?
#
loop_
_entity_poly.entity_id
_entity_poly.type
_entity_poly.pdbx_seq_one_letter_code
_entity_poly.pdbx_strand_id
1 'polypeptide(L)'
;MNKWQKQARFTLIVMGIALTLSLTAVGILRFVFYLKWHSAMAGFAFMALMALSRVDPSMFRIKSKKPPLDERDLLIKGKAMIAAYWGFWPIFVLMAMAPFFVYGPDGKVPVTYLCWMVFVGMFVVMTLYSIAILNEYGWRNKDHE
;
A
#
# COMPACT_ATOMS: atom_id res chain seq x y z
N MET A 1 -6.47 -19.48 -9.36
CA MET A 1 -6.25 -18.09 -8.85
C MET A 1 -6.34 -17.10 -9.99
N ASN A 2 -7.25 -16.13 -9.90
CA ASN A 2 -7.48 -15.14 -10.96
C ASN A 2 -6.26 -14.21 -11.14
N LYS A 3 -6.11 -13.60 -12.33
CA LYS A 3 -5.02 -12.66 -12.66
C LYS A 3 -4.97 -11.49 -11.66
N TRP A 4 -6.14 -10.94 -11.31
CA TRP A 4 -6.26 -9.84 -10.35
C TRP A 4 -5.88 -10.24 -8.91
N GLN A 5 -6.19 -11.47 -8.49
CA GLN A 5 -5.74 -11.99 -7.20
C GLN A 5 -4.22 -12.17 -7.16
N LYS A 6 -3.61 -12.69 -8.24
CA LYS A 6 -2.15 -12.83 -8.35
C LYS A 6 -1.47 -11.47 -8.22
N GLN A 7 -1.97 -10.48 -8.94
CA GLN A 7 -1.47 -9.12 -8.87
C GLN A 7 -1.61 -8.53 -7.46
N ALA A 8 -2.80 -8.63 -6.83
CA ALA A 8 -3.00 -8.12 -5.48
C ALA A 8 -2.07 -8.77 -4.43
N ARG A 9 -1.87 -10.09 -4.49
CA ARG A 9 -0.89 -10.78 -3.62
C ARG A 9 0.53 -10.32 -3.88
N PHE A 10 0.91 -10.21 -5.14
CA PHE A 10 2.24 -9.74 -5.51
C PHE A 10 2.49 -8.31 -5.01
N THR A 11 1.53 -7.41 -5.18
CA THR A 11 1.59 -6.04 -4.65
C THR A 11 1.76 -6.05 -3.13
N LEU A 12 0.99 -6.85 -2.38
CA LEU A 12 1.14 -6.95 -0.93
C LEU A 12 2.50 -7.50 -0.50
N ILE A 13 3.01 -8.53 -1.17
CA ILE A 13 4.32 -9.13 -0.86
C ILE A 13 5.44 -8.12 -1.14
N VAL A 14 5.45 -7.51 -2.33
CA VAL A 14 6.47 -6.52 -2.70
C VAL A 14 6.44 -5.33 -1.75
N MET A 15 5.25 -4.86 -1.41
CA MET A 15 5.06 -3.74 -0.50
C MET A 15 5.51 -4.09 0.93
N GLY A 16 5.17 -5.29 1.42
CA GLY A 16 5.62 -5.78 2.72
C GLY A 16 7.15 -5.91 2.79
N ILE A 17 7.76 -6.52 1.76
CA ILE A 17 9.22 -6.65 1.65
C ILE A 17 9.91 -5.28 1.57
N ALA A 18 9.39 -4.37 0.76
CA ALA A 18 9.93 -3.02 0.63
C ALA A 18 9.89 -2.26 1.96
N LEU A 19 8.78 -2.37 2.70
CA LEU A 19 8.62 -1.72 4.00
C LEU A 19 9.53 -2.34 5.06
N THR A 20 9.61 -3.67 5.15
CA THR A 20 10.48 -4.33 6.13
C THR A 20 11.95 -4.05 5.86
N LEU A 21 12.39 -4.10 4.60
CA LEU A 21 13.76 -3.72 4.21
C LEU A 21 14.04 -2.26 4.54
N SER A 22 13.13 -1.34 4.22
CA SER A 22 13.32 0.08 4.47
C SER A 22 13.43 0.38 5.96
N LEU A 23 12.53 -0.17 6.79
CA LEU A 23 12.57 0.02 8.24
C LEU A 23 13.82 -0.61 8.86
N THR A 24 14.20 -1.81 8.41
CA THR A 24 15.41 -2.49 8.89
C THR A 24 16.66 -1.69 8.54
N ALA A 25 16.75 -1.16 7.31
CA ALA A 25 17.86 -0.33 6.87
C ALA A 25 17.96 0.97 7.68
N VAL A 26 16.84 1.66 7.90
CA VAL A 26 16.79 2.87 8.75
C VAL A 26 17.23 2.53 10.18
N GLY A 27 16.75 1.40 10.73
CA GLY A 27 17.12 0.92 12.06
C GLY A 27 18.62 0.64 12.18
N ILE A 28 19.20 -0.10 11.23
CA ILE A 28 20.64 -0.40 11.23
C ILE A 28 21.47 0.89 11.12
N LEU A 29 21.15 1.76 10.16
CA LEU A 29 21.88 3.02 9.98
C LEU A 29 21.81 3.91 11.23
N ARG A 30 20.66 3.92 11.92
CA ARG A 30 20.45 4.73 13.11
C ARG A 30 21.13 4.14 14.35
N PHE A 31 20.92 2.85 14.63
CA PHE A 31 21.31 2.23 15.90
C PHE A 31 22.68 1.57 15.86
N VAL A 32 23.14 1.09 14.71
CA VAL A 32 24.46 0.44 14.56
C VAL A 32 25.52 1.47 14.16
N PHE A 33 25.21 2.31 13.17
CA PHE A 33 26.15 3.29 12.63
C PHE A 33 26.04 4.69 13.24
N TYR A 34 25.11 4.90 14.19
CA TYR A 34 24.87 6.17 14.89
C TYR A 34 24.72 7.39 13.96
N LEU A 35 24.25 7.17 12.74
CA LEU A 35 24.05 8.25 11.77
C LEU A 35 22.97 9.22 12.25
N LYS A 36 23.09 10.47 11.80
CA LYS A 36 22.04 11.49 11.98
C LYS A 36 20.76 11.05 11.27
N TRP A 37 19.60 11.43 11.80
CA TRP A 37 18.28 11.07 11.25
C TRP A 37 18.15 11.35 9.75
N HIS A 38 18.66 12.50 9.28
CA HIS A 38 18.64 12.88 7.87
C HIS A 38 19.39 11.88 6.97
N SER A 39 20.50 11.31 7.45
CA SER A 39 21.30 10.33 6.71
C SER A 39 20.70 8.92 6.82
N ALA A 40 20.12 8.58 7.97
CA ALA A 40 19.43 7.30 8.17
C ALA A 40 18.19 7.15 7.26
N MET A 41 17.56 8.27 6.85
CA MET A 41 16.46 8.27 5.89
C MET A 41 16.84 7.74 4.49
N ALA A 42 18.15 7.61 4.17
CA ALA A 42 18.58 6.91 2.97
C ALA A 42 18.09 5.45 2.93
N GLY A 43 17.78 4.84 4.08
CA GLY A 43 17.16 3.52 4.16
C GLY A 43 15.80 3.42 3.47
N PHE A 44 15.08 4.54 3.27
CA PHE A 44 13.84 4.56 2.48
C PHE A 44 14.06 4.38 0.97
N ALA A 45 15.31 4.34 0.48
CA ALA A 45 15.60 4.01 -0.92
C ALA A 45 15.04 2.65 -1.34
N PHE A 46 14.92 1.69 -0.41
CA PHE A 46 14.31 0.39 -0.67
C PHE A 46 12.80 0.47 -0.97
N MET A 47 12.12 1.58 -0.65
CA MET A 47 10.74 1.83 -1.09
C MET A 47 10.63 1.95 -2.62
N ALA A 48 11.73 2.24 -3.34
CA ALA A 48 11.75 2.20 -4.80
C ALA A 48 11.39 0.82 -5.36
N LEU A 49 11.56 -0.26 -4.59
CA LEU A 49 11.11 -1.61 -4.96
C LEU A 49 9.59 -1.69 -5.13
N MET A 50 8.81 -0.77 -4.56
CA MET A 50 7.37 -0.67 -4.83
C MET A 50 7.07 -0.38 -6.31
N ALA A 51 8.00 0.18 -7.08
CA ALA A 51 7.85 0.31 -8.53
C ALA A 51 7.63 -1.06 -9.21
N LEU A 52 8.18 -2.13 -8.63
CA LEU A 52 7.97 -3.50 -9.12
C LEU A 52 6.51 -3.94 -8.98
N SER A 53 5.74 -3.36 -8.05
CA SER A 53 4.30 -3.70 -7.90
C SER A 53 3.44 -3.25 -9.08
N ARG A 54 3.93 -2.33 -9.93
CA ARG A 54 3.27 -1.87 -11.16
C ARG A 54 3.71 -2.61 -12.41
N VAL A 55 4.59 -3.59 -12.25
CA VAL A 55 5.05 -4.42 -13.36
C VAL A 55 3.84 -5.05 -14.06
N ASP A 56 3.83 -4.91 -15.39
CA ASP A 56 2.69 -5.24 -16.24
C ASP A 56 2.21 -6.68 -15.97
N PRO A 57 0.91 -6.88 -15.67
CA PRO A 57 0.38 -8.20 -15.43
C PRO A 57 0.38 -9.10 -16.69
N SER A 58 0.89 -8.62 -17.83
CA SER A 58 1.31 -9.44 -18.97
C SER A 58 2.41 -10.45 -18.62
N MET A 59 3.27 -10.22 -17.62
CA MET A 59 4.22 -11.24 -17.13
C MET A 59 3.55 -12.40 -16.38
N PHE A 60 2.28 -12.23 -15.96
CA PHE A 60 1.47 -13.32 -15.40
C PHE A 60 0.52 -13.94 -16.44
N ARG A 61 0.74 -13.72 -17.75
CA ARG A 61 -0.02 -14.38 -18.83
C ARG A 61 0.19 -15.90 -18.77
N ILE A 62 -0.69 -16.57 -18.05
CA ILE A 62 -1.07 -17.94 -18.39
C ILE A 62 -2.02 -17.80 -19.58
N LYS A 63 -1.73 -18.47 -20.69
CA LYS A 63 -2.59 -18.58 -21.88
C LYS A 63 -3.99 -19.05 -21.44
N SER A 64 -4.88 -18.13 -21.12
CA SER A 64 -6.25 -18.43 -20.73
C SER A 64 -7.16 -17.99 -21.86
N LYS A 65 -7.99 -18.91 -22.37
CA LYS A 65 -9.02 -18.67 -23.41
C LYS A 65 -10.17 -17.76 -22.94
N LYS A 66 -10.09 -17.19 -21.72
CA LYS A 66 -11.16 -16.36 -21.17
C LYS A 66 -11.10 -14.95 -21.75
N PRO A 67 -12.26 -14.30 -21.96
CA PRO A 67 -12.32 -12.93 -22.45
C PRO A 67 -11.49 -12.00 -21.54
N PRO A 68 -10.81 -10.99 -22.12
CA PRO A 68 -9.81 -10.18 -21.41
C PRO A 68 -10.39 -9.25 -20.33
N LEU A 69 -11.70 -9.03 -20.33
CA LEU A 69 -12.41 -8.22 -19.35
C LEU A 69 -13.81 -8.84 -19.11
N ASP A 70 -14.09 -9.24 -17.87
CA ASP A 70 -15.42 -9.64 -17.41
C ASP A 70 -16.03 -8.45 -16.67
N GLU A 71 -17.31 -8.13 -16.91
CA GLU A 71 -18.03 -7.05 -16.19
C GLU A 71 -17.98 -7.27 -14.67
N ARG A 72 -17.93 -8.54 -14.25
CA ARG A 72 -17.76 -8.91 -12.84
C ARG A 72 -16.44 -8.41 -12.26
N ASP A 73 -15.35 -8.42 -13.03
CA ASP A 73 -14.04 -7.94 -12.56
C ASP A 73 -14.08 -6.42 -12.32
N LEU A 74 -14.83 -5.67 -13.12
CA LEU A 74 -15.02 -4.23 -12.94
C LEU A 74 -15.82 -3.94 -11.67
N LEU A 75 -16.90 -4.68 -11.42
CA LEU A 75 -17.70 -4.54 -10.20
C LEU A 75 -16.88 -4.83 -8.94
N ILE A 76 -16.04 -5.87 -8.96
CA ILE A 76 -15.17 -6.21 -7.82
C ILE A 76 -14.14 -5.10 -7.56
N LYS A 77 -13.51 -4.55 -8.61
CA LYS A 77 -12.58 -3.43 -8.46
C LYS A 77 -13.27 -2.18 -7.93
N GLY A 78 -14.48 -1.88 -8.39
CA GLY A 78 -15.29 -0.77 -7.90
C GLY A 78 -15.58 -0.91 -6.40
N LYS A 79 -16.05 -2.08 -5.97
CA LYS A 79 -16.29 -2.38 -4.55
C LYS A 79 -15.00 -2.29 -3.72
N ALA A 80 -13.90 -2.86 -4.21
CA ALA A 80 -12.61 -2.79 -3.53
C ALA A 80 -12.10 -1.35 -3.39
N MET A 81 -12.32 -0.51 -4.40
CA MET A 81 -11.95 0.91 -4.35
C MET A 81 -12.79 1.68 -3.33
N ILE A 82 -14.11 1.43 -3.30
CA ILE A 82 -15.01 2.02 -2.30
C ILE A 82 -14.58 1.61 -0.89
N ALA A 83 -14.33 0.32 -0.66
CA ALA A 83 -13.86 -0.19 0.63
C ALA A 83 -12.51 0.44 1.04
N ALA A 84 -11.57 0.57 0.10
CA ALA A 84 -10.28 1.20 0.37
C ALA A 84 -10.44 2.69 0.74
N TYR A 85 -11.35 3.41 0.08
CA TYR A 85 -11.62 4.80 0.37
C TYR A 85 -12.28 4.99 1.75
N TRP A 86 -13.26 4.15 2.08
CA TRP A 86 -13.91 4.14 3.39
C TRP A 86 -12.95 3.83 4.53
N GLY A 87 -11.99 2.92 4.32
CA GLY A 87 -10.96 2.63 5.33
C GLY A 87 -9.87 3.71 5.39
N PHE A 88 -9.56 4.36 4.28
CA PHE A 88 -8.58 5.45 4.23
C PHE A 88 -9.05 6.72 4.93
N TRP A 89 -10.31 7.12 4.75
CA TRP A 89 -10.82 8.38 5.28
C TRP A 89 -10.65 8.58 6.79
N PRO A 90 -11.03 7.63 7.67
CA PRO A 90 -10.83 7.80 9.11
C PRO A 90 -9.34 7.91 9.49
N ILE A 91 -8.47 7.15 8.82
CA ILE A 91 -7.02 7.21 9.05
C ILE A 91 -6.47 8.59 8.63
N PHE A 92 -6.93 9.10 7.50
CA PHE A 92 -6.54 10.41 6.99
C PHE A 92 -6.98 11.54 7.92
N VAL A 93 -8.23 11.52 8.39
CA VAL A 93 -8.75 12.52 9.35
C VAL A 93 -7.95 12.48 10.64
N LEU A 94 -7.66 11.29 11.17
CA LEU A 94 -6.84 11.13 12.38
C LEU A 94 -5.43 11.70 12.19
N MET A 95 -4.79 11.46 11.04
CA MET A 95 -3.50 12.07 10.74
C MET A 95 -3.60 13.59 10.58
N ALA A 96 -4.64 14.10 9.93
CA ALA A 96 -4.82 15.54 9.76
C ALA A 96 -5.05 16.25 11.11
N MET A 97 -5.67 15.58 12.07
CA MET A 97 -5.87 16.11 13.43
C MET A 97 -4.65 15.93 14.34
N ALA A 98 -3.77 14.97 14.07
CA ALA A 98 -2.61 14.72 14.93
C ALA A 98 -1.70 15.96 15.16
N PRO A 99 -1.41 16.82 14.16
CA PRO A 99 -0.65 18.04 14.38
C PRO A 99 -1.29 19.01 15.36
N PHE A 100 -2.62 19.11 15.38
CA PHE A 100 -3.34 19.96 16.31
C PHE A 100 -3.06 19.55 17.76
N PHE A 101 -3.01 18.24 18.03
CA PHE A 101 -2.71 17.71 19.35
C PHE A 101 -1.21 17.74 19.70
N VAL A 102 -0.32 17.62 18.70
CA VAL A 102 1.14 17.56 18.93
C VAL A 102 1.77 18.95 19.03
N TYR A 103 1.38 19.89 18.17
CA TYR A 103 1.97 21.22 18.08
C TYR A 103 1.09 22.33 18.68
N GLY A 104 -0.17 22.02 18.97
CA GLY A 104 -1.16 22.98 19.44
C GLY A 104 -1.78 23.81 18.31
N PRO A 105 -2.79 24.64 18.63
CA PRO A 105 -3.54 25.43 17.64
C PRO A 105 -2.68 26.45 16.88
N ASP A 106 -1.67 27.02 17.52
CA ASP A 106 -0.73 27.98 16.91
C ASP A 106 0.57 27.32 16.41
N GLY A 107 0.61 25.99 16.44
CA GLY A 107 1.75 25.19 16.07
C GLY A 107 2.08 25.25 14.58
N LYS A 108 3.34 25.52 14.24
CA LYS A 108 3.81 25.44 12.84
C LYS A 108 4.06 23.98 12.48
N VAL A 109 3.29 23.46 11.53
CA VAL A 109 3.46 22.08 11.03
C VAL A 109 4.55 22.07 9.95
N PRO A 110 5.58 21.22 10.07
CA PRO A 110 6.60 21.12 9.04
C PRO A 110 6.01 20.54 7.75
N VAL A 111 6.41 21.06 6.59
CA VAL A 111 5.94 20.59 5.26
C VAL A 111 6.22 19.09 5.06
N THR A 112 7.29 18.58 5.67
CA THR A 112 7.63 17.16 5.65
C THR A 112 6.51 16.28 6.21
N TYR A 113 5.74 16.76 7.20
CA TYR A 113 4.59 16.05 7.75
C TYR A 113 3.52 15.82 6.67
N LEU A 114 3.23 16.84 5.87
CA LEU A 114 2.24 16.76 4.79
C LEU A 114 2.67 15.73 3.73
N CYS A 115 3.96 15.73 3.37
CA CYS A 115 4.52 14.75 2.44
C CYS A 115 4.41 13.32 2.99
N TRP A 116 4.71 13.12 4.28
CA TRP A 116 4.55 11.82 4.93
C TRP A 116 3.10 11.38 5.01
N MET A 117 2.16 12.29 5.26
CA MET A 117 0.74 11.99 5.30
C MET A 117 0.24 11.46 3.95
N VAL A 118 0.63 12.08 2.84
CA VAL A 118 0.29 11.60 1.48
C VAL A 118 0.92 10.24 1.21
N PHE A 119 2.19 10.05 1.59
CA PHE A 119 2.91 8.79 1.40
C PHE A 119 2.25 7.63 2.16
N VAL A 120 1.95 7.83 3.44
CA VAL A 120 1.26 6.82 4.27
C VAL A 120 -0.15 6.59 3.75
N GLY A 121 -0.86 7.65 3.33
CA GLY A 121 -2.19 7.54 2.73
C GLY A 121 -2.22 6.65 1.50
N MET A 122 -1.28 6.84 0.58
CA MET A 122 -1.10 5.98 -0.59
C MET A 122 -0.89 4.51 -0.18
N PHE A 123 -0.05 4.27 0.82
CA PHE A 123 0.25 2.93 1.32
C PHE A 123 -0.99 2.25 1.91
N VAL A 124 -1.77 2.97 2.71
CA VAL A 124 -3.02 2.50 3.31
C VAL A 124 -4.03 2.12 2.22
N VAL A 125 -4.26 3.01 1.24
CA VAL A 125 -5.19 2.75 0.13
C VAL A 125 -4.76 1.51 -0.65
N MET A 126 -3.47 1.39 -1.01
CA MET A 126 -2.97 0.22 -1.74
C MET A 126 -3.13 -1.08 -0.97
N THR A 127 -2.89 -1.04 0.35
CA THR A 127 -3.05 -2.19 1.24
C THR A 127 -4.51 -2.62 1.29
N LEU A 128 -5.41 -1.69 1.63
CA LEU A 128 -6.84 -1.95 1.76
C LEU A 128 -7.46 -2.43 0.45
N TYR A 129 -7.09 -1.81 -0.67
CA TYR A 129 -7.54 -2.21 -2.00
C TYR A 129 -7.12 -3.64 -2.34
N SER A 130 -5.84 -3.99 -2.08
CA SER A 130 -5.32 -5.32 -2.36
C SER A 130 -5.96 -6.39 -1.47
N ILE A 131 -6.21 -6.07 -0.19
CA ILE A 131 -6.92 -6.95 0.74
C ILE A 131 -8.38 -7.12 0.30
N ALA A 132 -9.08 -6.05 -0.07
CA ALA A 132 -10.47 -6.10 -0.50
C ALA A 132 -10.64 -6.96 -1.77
N ILE A 133 -9.73 -6.83 -2.75
CA ILE A 133 -9.68 -7.73 -3.92
C ILE A 133 -9.51 -9.19 -3.46
N LEU A 134 -8.58 -9.44 -2.54
CA LEU A 134 -8.33 -10.81 -2.07
C LEU A 134 -9.52 -11.40 -1.33
N ASN A 135 -10.25 -10.60 -0.56
CA ASN A 135 -11.42 -11.05 0.16
C ASN A 135 -12.58 -11.38 -0.80
N GLU A 136 -12.90 -10.46 -1.71
CA GLU A 136 -13.99 -10.61 -2.69
C GLU A 136 -13.80 -11.82 -3.62
N TYR A 137 -12.56 -12.07 -4.07
CA TYR A 137 -12.28 -13.28 -4.86
C TYR A 137 -11.98 -14.52 -4.01
N GLY A 138 -11.59 -14.36 -2.75
CA GLY A 138 -11.19 -15.45 -1.84
C GLY A 138 -12.37 -16.18 -1.22
N TRP A 139 -13.44 -15.45 -0.86
CA TRP A 139 -14.66 -16.04 -0.31
C TRP A 139 -15.46 -16.81 -1.34
N ARG A 140 -15.68 -16.23 -2.53
CA ARG A 140 -16.56 -16.84 -3.54
C ARG A 140 -16.02 -18.09 -4.23
N ASN A 141 -14.78 -18.48 -3.95
CA ASN A 141 -14.20 -19.75 -4.41
C ASN A 141 -14.48 -20.91 -3.44
N LYS A 142 -14.89 -20.64 -2.20
CA LYS A 142 -15.24 -21.69 -1.21
C LYS A 142 -16.64 -22.25 -1.39
N ASP A 143 -17.52 -21.53 -2.10
CA ASP A 143 -18.92 -21.92 -2.28
C ASP A 143 -19.13 -22.84 -3.51
N HIS A 144 -18.05 -23.24 -4.18
CA HIS A 144 -18.07 -24.07 -5.40
C HIS A 144 -17.18 -25.32 -5.31
N GLU A 145 -16.73 -25.70 -4.12
CA GLU A 145 -16.20 -27.04 -3.80
C GLU A 145 -17.26 -27.82 -3.03
#